data_AF-A0A1S3DPP5-F1
#
_entry.id   AF-A0A1S3DPP5-F1
#
_cell.length_a   1.000
_cell.length_b   1.000
_cell.length_c   1.000
_cell.angle_alpha   90.00
_cell.angle_beta   90.00
_cell.angle_gamma   90.00
#
_symmetry.space_group_name_H-M   'P 1'
#
loop_
_entity.id
_entity.type
_entity.pdbx_description
1 polymer ?
#
loop_
_entity_poly.entity_id
_entity_poly.type
_entity_poly.pdbx_seq_one_letter_code
_entity_poly.pdbx_strand_id
1 'polypeptide(L)'
;FTDSDDEDADLATRLENIDLNNAEAVWSLLTDAERAEFESLVSSGDVAKILPVWTPWWCTKPASLIEEVNQPESSATQSTPEYPTLVPNIPVFYLICTVKPSPCIEFNMVNTIAAYTFTSRHYNGEPEHSAKESGSCLMQLSDNLNHNTNFSEADLAVQAVVLNAVNVRPTYHTFFF
;
A
#
# COMPACT_ATOMS: atom_id res chain seq x y z
N PHE A 1 -47.75 7.67 -16.89
CA PHE A 1 -47.12 8.75 -16.13
C PHE A 1 -47.62 8.63 -14.70
N THR A 2 -46.87 7.91 -13.88
CA THR A 2 -47.13 7.74 -12.45
C THR A 2 -45.82 8.02 -11.75
N ASP A 3 -45.90 8.89 -10.75
CA ASP A 3 -44.83 9.61 -10.06
C ASP A 3 -43.57 8.80 -9.78
N SER A 4 -42.45 9.40 -10.19
CA SER A 4 -41.08 9.04 -9.81
C SER A 4 -40.63 10.03 -8.74
N ASP A 5 -41.32 10.02 -7.59
CA ASP A 5 -41.10 10.92 -6.44
C ASP A 5 -40.52 10.14 -5.23
N ASP A 6 -39.72 9.09 -5.47
CA ASP A 6 -38.76 8.59 -4.47
C ASP A 6 -37.47 9.41 -4.60
N GLU A 7 -37.54 10.71 -4.30
CA GLU A 7 -36.34 11.52 -4.06
C GLU A 7 -35.71 11.09 -2.74
N ASP A 8 -34.83 10.09 -2.84
CA ASP A 8 -33.46 10.14 -2.37
C ASP A 8 -33.21 11.02 -1.15
N ALA A 9 -33.46 10.48 0.05
CA ALA A 9 -32.72 10.95 1.21
C ALA A 9 -31.22 10.79 0.89
N ASP A 10 -30.50 11.91 0.94
CA ASP A 10 -29.07 12.00 0.65
C ASP A 10 -28.30 10.85 1.35
N LEU A 11 -27.51 10.11 0.57
CA LEU A 11 -26.79 8.92 1.03
C LEU A 11 -25.91 9.24 2.26
N ALA A 12 -25.31 10.44 2.31
CA ALA A 12 -24.51 10.86 3.44
C ALA A 12 -25.35 10.98 4.74
N THR A 13 -26.60 11.39 4.64
CA THR A 13 -27.53 11.47 5.78
C THR A 13 -27.90 10.05 6.27
N ARG A 14 -28.09 9.09 5.36
CA ARG A 14 -28.39 7.69 5.70
C ARG A 14 -27.20 6.96 6.36
N LEU A 15 -25.97 7.36 6.04
CA LEU A 15 -24.74 6.79 6.58
C LEU A 15 -24.24 7.46 7.87
N GLU A 16 -24.82 8.59 8.29
CA GLU A 16 -24.29 9.44 9.38
C GLU A 16 -24.09 8.71 10.72
N ASN A 17 -24.91 7.71 11.03
CA ASN A 17 -24.88 6.97 12.30
C ASN A 17 -24.52 5.49 12.15
N ILE A 18 -23.98 5.08 10.99
CA ILE A 18 -23.58 3.69 10.75
C ILE A 18 -22.10 3.48 11.10
N ASP A 19 -21.77 2.28 11.59
CA ASP A 19 -20.38 1.85 11.63
C ASP A 19 -19.92 1.47 10.22
N LEU A 20 -19.07 2.31 9.62
CA LEU A 20 -18.52 2.08 8.28
C LEU A 20 -17.63 0.84 8.19
N ASN A 21 -17.17 0.30 9.32
CA ASN A 21 -16.40 -0.96 9.34
C ASN A 21 -17.32 -2.20 9.26
N ASN A 22 -18.63 -2.03 9.37
CA ASN A 22 -19.59 -3.09 9.20
C ASN A 22 -20.15 -3.09 7.78
N ALA A 23 -19.51 -3.86 6.90
CA ALA A 23 -19.86 -3.96 5.49
C ALA A 23 -21.34 -4.32 5.27
N GLU A 24 -21.89 -5.25 6.06
CA GLU A 24 -23.28 -5.68 5.95
C GLU A 24 -24.26 -4.55 6.32
N ALA A 25 -23.94 -3.80 7.38
CA ALA A 25 -24.74 -2.66 7.80
C ALA A 25 -24.79 -1.58 6.71
N VAL A 26 -23.63 -1.24 6.12
CA VAL A 26 -23.54 -0.30 5.00
C VAL A 26 -24.29 -0.84 3.76
N TRP A 27 -24.12 -2.12 3.43
CA TRP A 27 -24.77 -2.77 2.27
C TRP A 27 -26.29 -2.74 2.36
N SER A 28 -26.83 -2.95 3.55
CA SER A 28 -28.27 -2.96 3.80
C SER A 28 -28.92 -1.57 3.64
N LEU A 29 -28.16 -0.50 3.84
CA LEU A 29 -28.64 0.87 3.76
C LEU A 29 -28.75 1.37 2.33
N LEU A 30 -27.94 0.85 1.40
CA LEU A 30 -27.93 1.24 0.00
C LEU A 30 -29.24 0.86 -0.71
N THR A 31 -29.70 1.69 -1.63
CA THR A 31 -30.81 1.38 -2.52
C THR A 31 -30.37 0.36 -3.58
N ASP A 32 -31.32 -0.27 -4.28
CA ASP A 32 -30.99 -1.20 -5.36
C ASP A 32 -30.22 -0.53 -6.51
N ALA A 33 -30.49 0.76 -6.76
CA ALA A 33 -29.78 1.54 -7.76
C ALA A 33 -28.32 1.80 -7.35
N GLU A 34 -28.08 2.21 -6.09
CA GLU A 34 -26.73 2.47 -5.56
C GLU A 34 -25.90 1.18 -5.48
N ARG A 35 -26.52 0.04 -5.11
CA ARG A 35 -25.87 -1.28 -5.14
C ARG A 35 -25.43 -1.66 -6.56
N ALA A 36 -26.31 -1.49 -7.54
CA ALA A 36 -25.99 -1.79 -8.93
C ALA A 36 -24.87 -0.88 -9.48
N GLU A 37 -24.85 0.40 -9.09
CA GLU A 37 -23.77 1.31 -9.44
C GLU A 37 -22.43 0.87 -8.83
N PHE A 38 -22.41 0.52 -7.54
CA PHE A 38 -21.22 0.01 -6.88
C PHE A 38 -20.71 -1.29 -7.53
N GLU A 39 -21.58 -2.26 -7.80
CA GLU A 39 -21.21 -3.50 -8.51
C GLU A 39 -20.64 -3.23 -9.90
N SER A 40 -21.19 -2.26 -10.62
CA SER A 40 -20.66 -1.80 -11.92
C SER A 40 -19.27 -1.18 -11.79
N LEU A 41 -19.04 -0.35 -10.77
CA LEU A 41 -17.73 0.25 -10.48
C LEU A 41 -16.67 -0.80 -10.10
N VAL A 42 -17.05 -1.82 -9.33
CA VAL A 42 -16.17 -2.93 -8.96
C VAL A 42 -15.85 -3.78 -10.18
N SER A 43 -16.86 -4.14 -10.98
CA SER A 43 -16.67 -5.00 -12.16
C SER A 43 -15.87 -4.32 -13.28
N SER A 44 -16.01 -3.00 -13.43
CA SER A 44 -15.24 -2.20 -14.40
C SER A 44 -13.82 -1.87 -13.91
N GLY A 45 -13.55 -2.00 -12.60
CA GLY A 45 -12.30 -1.56 -11.98
C GLY A 45 -12.21 -0.05 -11.77
N ASP A 46 -13.25 0.72 -12.10
CA ASP A 46 -13.30 2.17 -11.93
C ASP A 46 -13.35 2.60 -10.46
N VAL A 47 -13.73 1.69 -9.55
CA VAL A 47 -13.65 1.90 -8.10
C VAL A 47 -12.24 2.34 -7.66
N ALA A 48 -11.19 1.85 -8.32
CA ALA A 48 -9.80 2.22 -8.01
C ALA A 48 -9.48 3.69 -8.29
N LYS A 49 -10.24 4.37 -9.16
CA LYS A 49 -10.06 5.80 -9.47
C LYS A 49 -10.60 6.70 -8.37
N ILE A 50 -11.53 6.18 -7.57
CA ILE A 50 -12.18 6.92 -6.47
C ILE A 50 -11.34 6.83 -5.20
N LEU A 51 -10.56 5.74 -5.04
CA LEU A 51 -9.72 5.55 -3.87
C LEU A 51 -8.53 6.52 -3.85
N PRO A 52 -8.19 7.08 -2.68
CA PRO A 52 -6.99 7.88 -2.54
C PRO A 52 -5.76 7.00 -2.79
N VAL A 53 -4.90 7.46 -3.70
CA VAL A 53 -3.65 6.76 -4.00
C VAL A 53 -2.63 7.09 -2.92
N TRP A 54 -2.10 6.05 -2.26
CA TRP A 54 -1.04 6.21 -1.30
C TRP A 54 0.22 6.77 -1.96
N THR A 55 0.73 7.86 -1.39
CA THR A 55 2.04 8.39 -1.77
C THR A 55 3.08 7.79 -0.84
N PRO A 56 4.03 6.99 -1.37
CA PRO A 56 5.05 6.38 -0.53
C PRO A 56 5.86 7.44 0.21
N TRP A 57 6.13 7.21 1.49
CA TRP A 57 6.89 8.14 2.33
C TRP A 57 8.29 8.46 1.77
N TRP A 58 8.90 7.52 1.03
CA TRP A 58 10.18 7.71 0.34
C TRP A 58 10.09 8.57 -0.93
N CYS A 59 8.89 8.89 -1.39
CA CYS A 59 8.64 9.84 -2.47
C CYS A 59 8.33 11.26 -1.97
N THR A 60 8.04 11.41 -0.67
CA THR A 60 7.77 12.71 -0.06
C THR A 60 9.08 13.44 0.23
N LYS A 61 9.11 14.75 -0.05
CA LYS A 61 10.28 15.57 0.28
C LYS A 61 10.36 15.70 1.81
N PRO A 62 11.56 15.52 2.41
CA PRO A 62 11.73 15.86 3.81
C PRO A 62 11.43 17.35 3.99
N ALA A 63 10.78 17.70 5.11
CA ALA A 63 10.54 19.10 5.44
C ALA A 63 11.86 19.88 5.42
N SER A 64 11.86 21.03 4.76
CA SER A 64 13.02 21.93 4.74
C SER A 64 13.37 22.31 6.18
N LEU A 65 14.57 21.97 6.65
CA LEU A 65 15.04 22.39 7.98
C LEU A 65 15.26 23.91 8.11
N ILE A 66 15.06 24.66 7.02
CA ILE A 66 15.24 26.11 6.95
C ILE A 66 13.92 26.72 6.49
N GLU A 67 13.35 27.56 7.35
CA GLU A 67 12.15 28.37 7.09
C GLU A 67 12.61 29.79 6.73
N GLU A 68 12.20 30.31 5.57
CA GLU A 68 12.50 31.70 5.19
C GLU A 68 11.60 32.67 5.97
N VAL A 69 12.21 33.58 6.74
CA VAL A 69 11.57 34.50 7.70
C VAL A 69 10.61 35.53 7.06
N ASN A 70 10.37 35.52 5.74
CA ASN A 70 9.65 36.59 5.03
C ASN A 70 8.59 36.14 4.00
N GLN A 71 8.09 34.90 4.06
CA GLN A 71 7.02 34.49 3.15
C GLN A 71 5.63 34.78 3.75
N PRO A 72 4.73 35.51 3.05
CA PRO A 72 3.37 35.70 3.51
C PRO A 72 2.66 34.35 3.53
N GLU A 73 2.07 34.02 4.67
CA GLU A 73 1.43 32.74 5.01
C GLU A 73 0.50 32.23 3.90
N SER A 74 1.08 31.48 2.97
CA SER A 74 0.38 30.74 1.94
C SER A 74 0.58 29.26 2.27
N SER A 75 -0.23 28.79 3.22
CA SER A 75 -0.81 27.43 3.24
C SER A 75 0.09 26.30 2.72
N ALA A 76 1.27 26.15 3.31
CA ALA A 76 1.99 24.88 3.30
C ALA A 76 1.85 24.30 4.71
N THR A 77 0.77 23.57 4.96
CA THR A 77 0.72 22.61 6.07
C THR A 77 1.93 21.72 5.87
N GLN A 78 2.97 21.88 6.70
CA GLN A 78 4.16 21.05 6.68
C GLN A 78 3.74 19.66 7.18
N SER A 79 3.14 18.86 6.29
CA SER A 79 2.85 17.46 6.54
C SER A 79 4.20 16.74 6.61
N THR A 80 4.70 16.54 7.83
CA THR A 80 5.83 15.64 8.06
C THR A 80 5.45 14.27 7.47
N PRO A 81 6.22 13.72 6.53
CA PRO A 81 5.91 12.41 5.98
C PRO A 81 5.84 11.40 7.12
N GLU A 82 4.74 10.65 7.19
CA GLU A 82 4.57 9.54 8.11
C GLU A 82 5.46 8.39 7.63
N TYR A 83 6.72 8.39 8.06
CA TYR A 83 7.65 7.29 7.83
C TYR A 83 7.57 6.30 8.99
N PRO A 84 7.80 5.00 8.73
CA PRO A 84 7.79 3.98 9.78
C PRO A 84 8.76 4.32 10.92
N THR A 85 8.31 4.12 12.16
CA THR A 85 9.14 4.32 13.35
C THR A 85 10.38 3.43 13.27
N LEU A 86 11.56 4.06 13.33
CA LEU A 86 12.82 3.33 13.35
C LEU A 86 12.97 2.58 14.67
N VAL A 87 13.40 1.31 14.59
CA VAL A 87 13.74 0.54 15.79
C VAL A 87 14.95 1.21 16.46
N PRO A 88 14.87 1.56 17.75
CA PRO A 88 16.01 2.16 18.44
C PRO A 88 17.12 1.13 18.64
N ASN A 89 18.37 1.58 18.63
CA ASN A 89 19.56 0.78 18.96
C ASN A 89 19.82 -0.42 18.01
N ILE A 90 19.72 -0.20 16.70
CA ILE A 90 20.11 -1.22 15.71
C ILE A 90 21.60 -1.54 15.87
N PRO A 91 21.98 -2.79 16.20
CA PRO A 91 23.37 -3.16 16.36
C PRO A 91 24.08 -3.12 15.01
N VAL A 92 25.31 -2.62 15.00
CA VAL A 92 26.18 -2.63 13.81
C VAL A 92 26.58 -4.06 13.44
N PHE A 93 26.72 -4.34 12.13
CA PHE A 93 26.95 -5.70 11.62
C PHE A 93 28.12 -6.44 12.27
N TYR A 94 29.23 -5.76 12.58
CA TYR A 94 30.38 -6.43 13.20
C TYR A 94 30.12 -6.88 14.66
N LEU A 95 29.09 -6.33 15.34
CA LEU A 95 28.70 -6.77 16.67
C LEU A 95 27.83 -8.04 16.63
N ILE A 96 27.16 -8.31 15.51
CA ILE A 96 26.25 -9.44 15.35
C ILE A 96 26.83 -10.56 14.48
N CYS A 97 27.79 -10.26 13.61
CA CYS A 97 28.43 -11.25 12.74
C CYS A 97 29.78 -11.68 13.31
N THR A 98 29.95 -13.00 13.52
CA THR A 98 31.22 -13.61 13.91
C THR A 98 32.23 -13.74 12.76
N VAL A 99 31.75 -13.55 11.53
CA VAL A 99 32.51 -13.65 10.28
C VAL A 99 32.34 -12.36 9.49
N LYS A 100 33.36 -11.96 8.72
CA LYS A 100 33.25 -10.82 7.79
C LYS A 100 32.04 -11.02 6.87
N PRO A 101 31.08 -10.09 6.84
CA PRO A 101 29.92 -10.18 5.96
C PRO A 101 30.34 -10.30 4.49
N SER A 102 29.54 -11.04 3.72
CA SER A 102 29.72 -11.15 2.28
C SER A 102 29.70 -9.76 1.63
N PRO A 103 30.59 -9.45 0.68
CA PRO A 103 30.52 -8.20 -0.07
C PRO A 103 29.20 -8.06 -0.85
N CYS A 104 28.52 -9.18 -1.10
CA CYS A 104 27.25 -9.26 -1.82
C CYS A 104 26.01 -8.95 -0.96
N ILE A 105 26.15 -8.76 0.36
CA ILE A 105 25.00 -8.60 1.26
C ILE A 105 24.14 -7.37 0.90
N GLU A 106 24.75 -6.34 0.33
CA GLU A 106 24.06 -5.15 -0.15
C GLU A 106 23.04 -5.47 -1.25
N PHE A 107 23.35 -6.40 -2.17
CA PHE A 107 22.43 -6.79 -3.23
C PHE A 107 21.27 -7.65 -2.72
N ASN A 108 21.50 -8.43 -1.66
CA ASN A 108 20.41 -9.13 -0.96
C ASN A 108 19.47 -8.13 -0.28
N MET A 109 20.01 -7.08 0.33
CA MET A 109 19.21 -5.98 0.87
C MET A 109 18.41 -5.28 -0.23
N VAL A 110 19.01 -5.05 -1.41
CA VAL A 110 18.29 -4.52 -2.58
C VAL A 110 17.11 -5.40 -2.98
N ASN A 111 17.28 -6.72 -3.03
CA ASN A 111 16.17 -7.65 -3.34
C ASN A 111 15.04 -7.54 -2.32
N THR A 112 15.36 -7.55 -1.02
CA THR A 112 14.38 -7.43 0.07
C THR A 112 13.66 -6.09 0.05
N ILE A 113 14.38 -4.99 -0.16
CA ILE A 113 13.79 -3.64 -0.26
C ILE A 113 12.89 -3.56 -1.49
N ALA A 114 13.32 -4.06 -2.65
CA ALA A 114 12.50 -4.07 -3.86
C ALA A 114 11.19 -4.84 -3.66
N ALA A 115 11.25 -6.03 -3.04
CA ALA A 115 10.05 -6.80 -2.70
C ALA A 115 9.14 -6.03 -1.74
N TYR A 116 9.69 -5.41 -0.68
CA TYR A 116 8.93 -4.55 0.23
C TYR A 116 8.26 -3.39 -0.50
N THR A 117 8.96 -2.67 -1.38
CA THR A 117 8.38 -1.55 -2.13
C THR A 117 7.21 -1.98 -3.01
N PHE A 118 7.31 -3.17 -3.62
CA PHE A 118 6.22 -3.73 -4.42
C PHE A 118 5.03 -4.11 -3.53
N THR A 119 5.27 -4.83 -2.44
CA THR A 119 4.23 -5.20 -1.48
C THR A 119 3.52 -3.97 -0.94
N SER A 120 4.24 -2.97 -0.43
CA SER A 120 3.62 -1.75 0.10
C SER A 120 2.76 -1.03 -0.94
N ARG A 121 3.20 -0.96 -2.21
CA ARG A 121 2.39 -0.38 -3.27
C ARG A 121 1.17 -1.21 -3.64
N HIS A 122 1.30 -2.54 -3.61
CA HIS A 122 0.19 -3.45 -3.89
C HIS A 122 -0.95 -3.29 -2.88
N TYR A 123 -0.61 -3.06 -1.60
CA TYR A 123 -1.55 -2.84 -0.50
C TYR A 123 -1.81 -1.36 -0.21
N ASN A 124 -1.56 -0.46 -1.17
CA ASN A 124 -1.81 0.98 -1.06
C ASN A 124 -1.29 1.60 0.25
N GLY A 125 -0.10 1.21 0.70
CA GLY A 125 0.55 1.74 1.91
C GLY A 125 0.20 1.03 3.20
N GLU A 126 -0.76 0.10 3.20
CA GLU A 126 -1.31 -0.51 4.42
C GLU A 126 -1.22 -2.06 4.42
N PRO A 127 -0.01 -2.65 4.29
CA PRO A 127 0.16 -4.09 4.27
C PRO A 127 -0.29 -4.79 5.57
N GLU A 128 -0.37 -4.08 6.70
CA GLU A 128 -0.78 -4.60 8.00
C GLU A 128 -2.26 -4.98 8.09
N HIS A 129 -3.15 -4.34 7.33
CA HIS A 129 -4.57 -4.69 7.28
C HIS A 129 -4.78 -6.13 6.76
N SER A 130 -3.81 -6.65 5.99
CA SER A 130 -3.78 -8.04 5.52
C SER A 130 -2.41 -8.66 5.76
N ALA A 131 -1.94 -8.62 7.02
CA ALA A 131 -0.57 -8.99 7.39
C ALA A 131 -0.12 -10.39 6.92
N LYS A 132 -1.04 -11.36 6.85
CA LYS A 132 -0.72 -12.73 6.42
C LYS A 132 -0.50 -12.79 4.90
N GLU A 133 -1.40 -12.18 4.15
CA GLU A 133 -1.40 -12.12 2.70
C GLU A 133 -0.23 -11.26 2.22
N SER A 134 -0.02 -10.10 2.84
CA SER A 134 1.08 -9.20 2.52
C SER A 134 2.44 -9.80 2.87
N GLY A 135 2.54 -10.50 4.01
CA GLY A 135 3.73 -11.27 4.37
C GLY A 135 4.03 -12.39 3.38
N SER A 136 3.00 -13.14 2.96
CA SER A 136 3.15 -14.18 1.92
C SER A 136 3.59 -13.58 0.58
N CYS A 137 2.98 -12.47 0.17
CA CYS A 137 3.34 -11.73 -1.03
C CYS A 137 4.81 -11.28 -0.99
N LEU A 138 5.25 -10.66 0.11
CA LEU A 138 6.65 -10.26 0.31
C LEU A 138 7.62 -11.44 0.16
N MET A 139 7.30 -12.57 0.80
CA MET A 139 8.11 -13.78 0.70
C MET A 139 8.16 -14.29 -0.73
N GLN A 140 7.02 -14.39 -1.43
CA GLN A 140 6.99 -14.86 -2.82
C GLN A 140 7.74 -13.96 -3.79
N LEU A 141 7.80 -12.66 -3.52
CA LEU A 141 8.52 -11.69 -4.33
C LEU A 141 10.04 -11.74 -4.12
N SER A 142 10.49 -11.96 -2.89
CA SER A 142 11.92 -11.95 -2.53
C SER A 142 12.55 -13.34 -2.59
N ASP A 143 13.34 -13.60 -3.63
CA ASP A 143 14.16 -14.81 -3.71
C ASP A 143 15.22 -14.89 -2.60
N ASN A 144 15.66 -13.74 -2.07
CA ASN A 144 16.56 -13.74 -0.92
C ASN A 144 15.86 -14.30 0.33
N LEU A 145 14.66 -13.81 0.65
CA LEU A 145 13.92 -14.27 1.82
C LEU A 145 13.36 -15.70 1.65
N ASN A 146 12.91 -16.05 0.44
CA ASN A 146 12.23 -17.33 0.19
C ASN A 146 13.19 -18.49 -0.05
N HIS A 147 14.26 -18.23 -0.82
CA HIS A 147 15.16 -19.27 -1.33
C HIS A 147 16.60 -19.11 -0.82
N ASN A 148 16.89 -18.10 0.02
CA ASN A 148 18.24 -17.72 0.43
C ASN A 148 19.17 -17.40 -0.76
N THR A 149 18.60 -16.91 -1.87
CA THR A 149 19.37 -16.54 -3.06
C THR A 149 20.30 -15.37 -2.74
N ASN A 150 21.56 -15.49 -3.15
CA ASN A 150 22.56 -14.45 -2.99
C ASN A 150 22.80 -13.75 -4.33
N PHE A 151 22.64 -12.43 -4.36
CA PHE A 151 22.82 -11.61 -5.55
C PHE A 151 24.22 -11.00 -5.59
N SER A 152 24.78 -10.84 -6.78
CA SER A 152 26.08 -10.17 -6.98
C SER A 152 25.96 -8.78 -7.58
N GLU A 153 24.75 -8.37 -7.99
CA GLU A 153 24.47 -7.10 -8.66
C GLU A 153 23.06 -6.61 -8.31
N ALA A 154 22.89 -5.29 -8.24
CA ALA A 154 21.61 -4.66 -7.90
C ALA A 154 20.54 -4.90 -8.98
N ASP A 155 20.92 -4.83 -10.25
CA ASP A 155 19.97 -4.99 -11.37
C ASP A 155 19.35 -6.39 -11.38
N LEU A 156 20.15 -7.43 -11.14
CA LEU A 156 19.68 -8.81 -11.02
C LEU A 156 18.77 -8.99 -9.79
N ALA A 157 19.12 -8.35 -8.67
CA ALA A 157 18.32 -8.40 -7.45
C ALA A 157 16.92 -7.79 -7.65
N VAL A 158 16.81 -6.68 -8.38
CA VAL A 158 15.53 -6.04 -8.72
C VAL A 158 14.78 -6.83 -9.79
N GLN A 159 15.47 -7.29 -10.84
CA GLN A 159 14.85 -8.03 -11.94
C GLN A 159 14.19 -9.32 -11.45
N ALA A 160 14.81 -10.01 -10.48
CA ALA A 160 14.21 -11.17 -9.83
C ALA A 160 12.83 -10.86 -9.20
N VAL A 161 12.72 -9.75 -8.46
CA VAL A 161 11.43 -9.30 -7.90
C VAL A 161 10.42 -8.99 -9.00
N VAL A 162 10.83 -8.33 -10.08
CA VAL A 162 9.95 -8.01 -11.21
C VAL A 162 9.41 -9.28 -11.88
N LEU A 163 10.27 -10.29 -12.09
CA LEU A 163 9.86 -11.58 -12.66
C LEU A 163 8.90 -12.31 -11.70
N ASN A 164 9.21 -12.33 -10.40
CA ASN A 164 8.34 -12.92 -9.40
C ASN A 164 6.99 -12.22 -9.33
N ALA A 165 6.95 -10.88 -9.43
CA ALA A 165 5.71 -10.11 -9.44
C ALA A 165 4.78 -10.44 -10.61
N VAL A 166 5.34 -10.79 -11.78
CA VAL A 166 4.55 -11.27 -12.93
C VAL A 166 3.94 -12.64 -12.64
N ASN A 167 4.68 -13.52 -11.96
CA ASN A 167 4.25 -14.88 -11.64
C ASN A 167 3.29 -14.97 -10.44
N VAL A 168 3.44 -14.06 -9.47
CA VAL A 168 2.59 -13.92 -8.27
C VAL A 168 1.23 -13.28 -8.61
N ARG A 169 1.02 -12.86 -9.87
CA ARG A 169 -0.31 -12.54 -10.39
C ARG A 169 -0.94 -13.78 -11.08
N PRO A 170 -1.50 -14.76 -10.36
CA PRO A 170 -2.55 -15.56 -10.96
C PRO A 170 -3.75 -14.62 -11.15
N THR A 171 -4.10 -14.34 -12.40
CA THR A 171 -5.45 -13.98 -12.88
C THR A 171 -6.33 -13.23 -11.88
N TYR A 172 -6.50 -11.92 -12.07
CA TYR A 172 -7.55 -11.11 -11.43
C TYR A 172 -8.95 -11.61 -11.85
N HIS A 173 -9.36 -12.77 -11.38
CA HIS A 173 -10.71 -13.28 -11.54
C HIS A 173 -11.40 -13.65 -10.23
N THR A 174 -10.73 -13.56 -9.06
CA THR A 174 -11.33 -14.07 -7.81
C THR A 174 -10.85 -13.39 -6.52
N PHE A 175 -10.62 -12.07 -6.51
CA PHE A 175 -10.53 -11.35 -5.23
C PHE A 175 -11.43 -10.11 -5.24
N PHE A 176 -12.73 -10.37 -5.07
CA PHE A 176 -13.69 -9.52 -4.38
C PHE A 176 -14.74 -10.45 -3.77
N PHE A 177 -14.56 -10.75 -2.49
CA PHE A 177 -15.63 -11.08 -1.54
C PHE A 177 -15.17 -10.58 -0.17
#